data_AF-A0A328NL21-F1
#
_entry.id   AF-A0A328NL21-F1
#
_cell.length_a   1.000
_cell.length_b   1.000
_cell.length_c   1.000
_cell.angle_alpha   90.00
_cell.angle_beta   90.00
_cell.angle_gamma   90.00
#
_symmetry.space_group_name_H-M   'P 1'
#
loop_
_entity.id
_entity.type
_entity.pdbx_description
1 polymer ?
#
loop_
_entity_poly.entity_id
_entity_poly.type
_entity_poly.pdbx_seq_one_letter_code
_entity_poly.pdbx_strand_id
1 'polypeptide(L)'
;MASAATFGTLDMVRAFAPVLGTNGGGGILNVLSAMSWFSYDGANAYGVAKAAEWSLTNGIRLELAGQGTLVTGLHLGSADTDMSAGYHGEKIDPADVVRAALDGVEAGRIEVLADEWSAYVKASLANDPSEFFVATAR
;
A
#
# COMPACT_ATOMS: atom_id res chain seq x y z
N MET A 1 0.62 -13.57 -11.02
CA MET A 1 0.50 -12.77 -9.78
C MET A 1 0.66 -11.27 -10.02
N ALA A 2 1.64 -10.80 -10.81
CA ALA A 2 1.89 -9.36 -10.96
C ALA A 2 0.73 -8.53 -11.55
N SER A 3 -0.05 -9.06 -12.49
CA SER A 3 -1.19 -8.34 -13.09
C SER A 3 -2.42 -8.27 -12.17
N ALA A 4 -2.59 -9.23 -11.26
CA ALA A 4 -3.81 -9.38 -10.48
C ALA A 4 -3.99 -8.28 -9.43
N ALA A 5 -2.91 -7.85 -8.77
CA ALA A 5 -2.99 -6.79 -7.77
C ALA A 5 -3.39 -5.44 -8.40
N THR A 6 -2.71 -5.02 -9.47
CA THR A 6 -2.99 -3.70 -10.07
C THR A 6 -4.34 -3.65 -10.79
N PHE A 7 -4.60 -4.59 -11.71
CA PHE A 7 -5.85 -4.54 -12.50
C PHE A 7 -7.06 -4.99 -11.69
N GLY A 8 -6.90 -5.97 -10.79
CA GLY A 8 -7.97 -6.36 -9.88
C GLY A 8 -8.40 -5.20 -8.97
N THR A 9 -7.43 -4.48 -8.39
CA THR A 9 -7.74 -3.27 -7.60
C THR A 9 -8.42 -2.19 -8.44
N LEU A 10 -7.96 -1.95 -9.68
CA LEU A 10 -8.62 -1.01 -10.60
C LEU A 10 -10.07 -1.39 -10.90
N ASP A 11 -10.33 -2.67 -11.17
CA ASP A 11 -11.67 -3.18 -11.47
C ASP A 11 -12.60 -3.03 -10.26
N MET A 12 -12.09 -3.31 -9.05
CA MET A 12 -12.82 -3.06 -7.81
C MET A 12 -13.15 -1.57 -7.64
N VAL A 13 -12.18 -0.67 -7.85
CA VAL A 13 -12.46 0.77 -7.76
C VAL A 13 -13.51 1.19 -8.78
N ARG A 14 -13.40 0.77 -10.04
CA ARG A 14 -14.37 1.10 -11.08
C ARG A 14 -15.78 0.60 -10.77
N ALA A 15 -15.90 -0.59 -10.17
CA ALA A 15 -17.19 -1.16 -9.81
C ALA A 15 -17.86 -0.39 -8.66
N PHE A 16 -17.10 0.10 -7.68
CA PHE A 16 -17.64 0.70 -6.45
C PHE A 16 -17.64 2.24 -6.44
N ALA A 17 -16.78 2.91 -7.23
CA ALA A 17 -16.68 4.37 -7.25
C ALA A 17 -18.01 5.09 -7.57
N PRO A 18 -18.85 4.63 -8.51
CA PRO A 18 -20.16 5.25 -8.76
C PRO A 18 -21.13 5.11 -7.56
N VAL A 19 -21.07 3.98 -6.85
CA VAL A 19 -21.90 3.74 -5.66
C VAL A 19 -21.50 4.69 -4.54
N LEU A 20 -20.19 4.85 -4.29
CA LEU A 20 -19.68 5.82 -3.32
C LEU A 20 -20.10 7.25 -3.69
N GLY A 21 -19.88 7.66 -4.94
CA GLY A 21 -20.29 8.99 -5.42
C GLY A 21 -21.78 9.28 -5.24
N THR A 22 -22.65 8.30 -5.53
CA THR A 22 -24.11 8.44 -5.35
C THR A 22 -24.52 8.58 -3.88
N ASN A 23 -23.73 8.05 -2.96
CA ASN A 23 -23.95 8.20 -1.51
C ASN A 23 -23.28 9.45 -0.92
N GLY A 24 -22.77 10.36 -1.75
CA GLY A 24 -22.12 11.60 -1.31
C GLY A 24 -20.66 11.43 -0.92
N GLY A 25 -20.03 10.30 -1.27
CA GLY A 25 -18.62 10.00 -0.99
C GLY A 25 -18.45 8.69 -0.23
N GLY A 26 -17.35 8.59 0.52
CA GLY A 26 -16.99 7.40 1.29
C GLY A 26 -15.48 7.18 1.31
N GLY A 27 -15.05 5.93 1.49
CA GLY A 27 -13.64 5.57 1.58
C GLY A 27 -13.27 4.35 0.74
N ILE A 28 -12.10 4.41 0.12
CA ILE A 28 -11.40 3.27 -0.48
C ILE A 28 -10.05 3.16 0.22
N LEU A 29 -9.73 2.00 0.76
CA LEU A 29 -8.39 1.69 1.27
C LEU A 29 -7.79 0.57 0.41
N ASN A 30 -6.65 0.86 -0.22
CA ASN A 30 -5.87 -0.11 -0.97
C ASN A 30 -4.71 -0.60 -0.11
N VAL A 31 -4.61 -1.92 0.08
CA VAL A 31 -3.51 -2.56 0.83
C VAL A 31 -2.32 -2.76 -0.11
N LEU A 32 -1.28 -1.95 0.09
CA LEU A 32 -0.05 -1.91 -0.68
C LEU A 32 1.06 -2.69 0.05
N SER A 33 2.32 -2.33 -0.18
CA SER A 33 3.48 -2.90 0.51
C SER A 33 4.58 -1.84 0.62
N ALA A 34 5.51 -1.99 1.55
CA ALA A 34 6.78 -1.27 1.52
C ALA A 34 7.51 -1.49 0.18
N MET A 35 7.34 -2.66 -0.45
CA MET A 35 7.87 -2.99 -1.79
C MET A 35 7.23 -2.18 -2.93
N SER A 36 6.29 -1.28 -2.65
CA SER A 36 5.92 -0.23 -3.61
C SER A 36 7.09 0.71 -3.95
N TRP A 37 8.14 0.73 -3.12
CA TRP A 37 9.22 1.72 -3.18
C TRP A 37 10.62 1.13 -3.31
N PHE A 38 10.78 -0.18 -3.14
CA PHE A 38 12.07 -0.86 -3.29
C PHE A 38 11.91 -2.25 -3.91
N SER A 39 13.03 -2.80 -4.37
CA SER A 39 13.10 -4.13 -4.99
C SER A 39 13.90 -5.09 -4.12
N TYR A 40 13.52 -6.37 -4.15
CA TYR A 40 14.21 -7.45 -3.45
C TYR A 40 14.35 -8.65 -4.39
N ASP A 41 15.53 -9.28 -4.38
CA ASP A 41 15.80 -10.45 -5.21
C ASP A 41 14.88 -11.62 -4.82
N GLY A 42 14.24 -12.24 -5.80
CA GLY A 42 13.19 -13.24 -5.57
C GLY A 42 11.77 -12.68 -5.40
N ALA A 43 11.58 -11.35 -5.32
CA ALA A 43 10.24 -10.74 -5.19
C ALA A 43 9.96 -9.60 -6.19
N ASN A 44 10.79 -9.43 -7.23
CA ASN A 44 10.68 -8.33 -8.21
C ASN A 44 9.29 -8.19 -8.84
N ALA A 45 8.67 -9.29 -9.27
CA ALA A 45 7.34 -9.24 -9.90
C ALA A 45 6.25 -8.73 -8.93
N TYR A 46 6.37 -9.04 -7.64
CA TYR A 46 5.49 -8.55 -6.60
C TYR A 46 5.71 -7.05 -6.34
N GLY A 47 6.98 -6.63 -6.22
CA GLY A 47 7.35 -5.22 -6.05
C GLY A 47 6.84 -4.34 -7.21
N VAL A 48 7.04 -4.78 -8.46
CA VAL A 48 6.51 -4.06 -9.65
C VAL A 48 4.99 -3.90 -9.58
N ALA A 49 4.26 -4.95 -9.21
CA ALA A 49 2.81 -4.89 -9.09
C ALA A 49 2.36 -3.90 -8.00
N LYS A 50 3.01 -3.92 -6.83
CA LYS A 50 2.71 -3.00 -5.72
C LYS A 50 3.14 -1.57 -6.00
N ALA A 51 4.19 -1.34 -6.78
CA ALA A 51 4.58 -0.01 -7.26
C ALA A 51 3.54 0.54 -8.26
N ALA A 52 3.07 -0.29 -9.18
CA ALA A 52 2.01 0.08 -10.12
C ALA A 52 0.68 0.35 -9.39
N GLU A 53 0.32 -0.46 -8.40
CA GLU A 53 -0.88 -0.26 -7.57
C GLU A 53 -0.78 1.01 -6.71
N TRP A 54 0.42 1.36 -6.21
CA TRP A 54 0.66 2.63 -5.51
C TRP A 54 0.46 3.84 -6.44
N SER A 55 1.03 3.81 -7.63
CA SER A 55 0.82 4.85 -8.65
C SER A 55 -0.66 4.99 -9.03
N LEU A 56 -1.33 3.85 -9.24
CA LEU A 56 -2.77 3.79 -9.49
C LEU A 56 -3.58 4.43 -8.34
N THR A 57 -3.28 4.08 -7.09
CA THR A 57 -3.96 4.62 -5.90
C THR A 57 -3.84 6.15 -5.83
N ASN A 58 -2.68 6.70 -6.18
CA ASN A 58 -2.48 8.15 -6.25
C ASN A 58 -3.32 8.80 -7.37
N GLY A 59 -3.42 8.17 -8.54
CA GLY A 59 -4.27 8.65 -9.63
C GLY A 59 -5.75 8.66 -9.26
N ILE A 60 -6.25 7.54 -8.73
CA ILE A 60 -7.65 7.39 -8.30
C ILE A 60 -8.02 8.43 -7.24
N ARG A 61 -7.10 8.76 -6.33
CA ARG A 61 -7.33 9.83 -5.33
C ARG A 61 -7.68 11.17 -5.98
N LEU A 62 -7.00 11.52 -7.08
CA LEU A 62 -7.28 12.76 -7.81
C LEU A 62 -8.62 12.66 -8.56
N GLU A 63 -8.88 11.53 -9.20
CA GLU A 63 -10.11 11.30 -9.98
C GLU A 63 -11.36 11.35 -9.10
N LEU A 64 -11.31 10.78 -7.89
CA LEU A 64 -12.48 10.66 -7.01
C LEU A 64 -12.59 11.79 -5.98
N ALA A 65 -11.64 12.73 -5.92
CA ALA A 65 -11.67 13.85 -4.98
C ALA A 65 -12.93 14.72 -5.15
N GLY A 66 -13.34 14.98 -6.40
CA GLY A 66 -14.51 15.81 -6.71
C GLY A 66 -15.85 15.23 -6.24
N GLN A 67 -15.91 13.91 -6.00
CA GLN A 67 -17.10 13.22 -5.47
C GLN A 67 -16.98 12.87 -3.98
N GLY A 68 -16.01 13.47 -3.26
CA GLY A 68 -15.88 13.31 -1.80
C GLY A 68 -15.44 11.92 -1.34
N THR A 69 -14.80 11.12 -2.21
CA THR A 69 -14.27 9.81 -1.81
C THR A 69 -12.84 9.93 -1.30
N LEU A 70 -12.59 9.54 -0.06
CA LEU A 70 -11.24 9.38 0.48
C LEU A 70 -10.59 8.13 -0.13
N VAL A 71 -9.36 8.28 -0.62
CA VAL A 71 -8.58 7.16 -1.16
C VAL A 71 -7.27 7.07 -0.36
N THR A 72 -7.17 6.00 0.44
CA THR A 72 -6.07 5.74 1.36
C THR A 72 -5.20 4.59 0.84
N GLY A 73 -3.89 4.80 0.80
CA GLY A 73 -2.92 3.72 0.60
C GLY A 73 -2.37 3.25 1.94
N LEU A 74 -2.47 1.95 2.24
CA LEU A 74 -1.88 1.32 3.42
C LEU A 74 -0.62 0.56 3.01
N HIS A 75 0.53 0.92 3.57
CA HIS A 75 1.81 0.26 3.33
C HIS A 75 2.26 -0.50 4.57
N LEU A 76 2.77 -1.71 4.35
CA LEU A 76 3.32 -2.59 5.38
C LEU A 76 4.48 -3.41 4.80
N GLY A 77 5.41 -3.81 5.66
CA GLY A 77 6.45 -4.77 5.37
C GLY A 77 5.89 -6.19 5.26
N SER A 78 5.78 -6.88 6.39
CA SER A 78 5.30 -8.26 6.48
C SER A 78 4.38 -8.42 7.67
N ALA A 79 3.18 -8.96 7.46
CA ALA A 79 2.25 -9.30 8.53
C ALA A 79 2.24 -10.82 8.79
N ASP A 80 2.00 -11.23 10.03
CA ASP A 80 1.96 -12.66 10.40
C ASP A 80 0.68 -13.35 9.88
N THR A 81 0.75 -13.82 8.63
CA THR A 81 -0.35 -14.41 7.87
C THR A 81 0.17 -15.57 7.04
N ASP A 82 -0.73 -16.40 6.50
CA ASP A 82 -0.35 -17.52 5.61
C ASP A 82 0.49 -17.07 4.40
N MET A 83 0.26 -15.85 3.89
CA MET A 83 1.03 -15.27 2.78
C MET A 83 2.52 -15.13 3.11
N SER A 84 2.87 -14.89 4.39
CA SER A 84 4.24 -14.72 4.86
C SER A 84 4.78 -15.94 5.60
N ALA A 85 4.13 -17.11 5.53
CA ALA A 85 4.52 -18.30 6.30
C ALA A 85 5.99 -18.74 6.07
N GLY A 86 6.52 -18.53 4.86
CA GLY A 86 7.92 -18.82 4.52
C GLY A 86 8.93 -17.70 4.82
N TYR A 87 8.47 -16.56 5.36
CA TYR A 87 9.31 -15.45 5.77
C TYR A 87 9.59 -15.53 7.28
N HIS A 88 10.84 -15.37 7.68
CA HIS A 88 11.29 -15.51 9.08
C HIS A 88 11.83 -14.21 9.70
N GLY A 89 11.73 -13.08 8.98
CA GLY A 89 12.04 -11.77 9.55
C GLY A 89 10.91 -11.27 10.46
N GLU A 90 11.04 -10.02 10.92
CA GLU A 90 10.03 -9.37 11.75
C GLU A 90 8.68 -9.28 11.02
N LYS A 91 7.61 -9.59 11.75
CA LYS A 91 6.25 -9.51 11.23
C LYS A 91 5.37 -8.73 12.19
N ILE A 92 4.60 -7.80 11.65
CA ILE A 92 3.57 -7.10 12.41
C ILE A 92 2.37 -8.02 12.67
N ASP A 93 1.76 -7.91 13.85
CA ASP A 93 0.50 -8.59 14.15
C ASP A 93 -0.60 -8.07 13.18
N PRO A 94 -1.34 -8.96 12.49
CA PRO A 94 -2.43 -8.55 11.60
C PRO A 94 -3.46 -7.63 12.26
N ALA A 95 -3.72 -7.78 13.57
CA ALA A 95 -4.64 -6.92 14.30
C ALA A 95 -4.12 -5.48 14.37
N ASP A 96 -2.81 -5.27 14.46
CA ASP A 96 -2.20 -3.95 14.47
C ASP A 96 -2.23 -3.30 13.09
N VAL A 97 -2.07 -4.09 12.02
CA VAL A 97 -2.28 -3.62 10.64
C VAL A 97 -3.71 -3.09 10.47
N VAL A 98 -4.71 -3.85 10.93
CA VAL A 98 -6.13 -3.46 10.84
C VAL A 98 -6.39 -2.19 11.66
N ARG A 99 -5.85 -2.10 12.88
CA ARG A 99 -5.98 -0.91 13.72
C ARG A 99 -5.40 0.32 13.02
N ALA A 100 -4.16 0.24 12.53
CA ALA A 100 -3.52 1.34 11.81
C ALA A 100 -4.31 1.77 10.56
N ALA A 101 -4.86 0.80 9.82
CA ALA A 101 -5.67 1.04 8.64
C ALA A 101 -6.96 1.81 8.98
N LEU A 102 -7.73 1.32 9.95
CA LEU A 102 -9.01 1.92 10.35
C LEU A 102 -8.80 3.30 11.00
N ASP A 103 -7.84 3.43 11.92
CA ASP A 103 -7.48 4.72 12.53
C ASP A 103 -7.05 5.73 11.46
N GLY A 104 -6.40 5.26 10.38
CA GLY A 104 -5.99 6.09 9.26
C GLY A 104 -7.15 6.61 8.42
N VAL A 105 -8.10 5.73 8.11
CA VAL A 105 -9.32 6.10 7.38
C VAL A 105 -10.16 7.08 8.22
N GLU A 106 -10.36 6.81 9.50
CA GLU A 106 -11.10 7.70 10.42
C GLU A 106 -10.46 9.08 10.55
N ALA A 107 -9.12 9.14 10.56
CA ALA A 107 -8.38 10.39 10.60
C ALA A 107 -8.25 11.10 9.23
N GLY A 108 -8.88 10.58 8.17
CA GLY A 108 -8.80 11.16 6.83
C GLY A 108 -7.41 11.07 6.18
N ARG A 109 -6.56 10.15 6.62
CA ARG A 109 -5.19 10.00 6.10
C ARG A 109 -5.20 9.39 4.71
N ILE A 110 -4.46 10.00 3.79
CA ILE A 110 -4.32 9.50 2.42
C ILE A 110 -3.24 8.41 2.29
N GLU A 111 -2.30 8.35 3.23
CA GLU A 111 -1.21 7.37 3.30
C GLU A 111 -1.04 6.91 4.76
N VAL A 112 -0.96 5.60 4.96
CA VAL A 112 -0.76 4.95 6.27
C VAL A 112 0.43 4.02 6.15
N LEU A 113 1.39 4.16 7.06
CA LEU A 113 2.55 3.27 7.21
C LEU A 113 2.28 2.42 8.46
N ALA A 114 2.08 1.12 8.27
CA ALA A 114 1.59 0.23 9.31
C ALA A 114 2.68 -0.19 10.31
N ASP A 115 3.94 -0.15 9.88
CA ASP A 115 5.09 -0.66 10.66
C ASP A 115 6.34 0.20 10.47
N GLU A 116 7.33 -0.02 11.32
CA GLU A 116 8.59 0.72 11.29
C GLU A 116 9.36 0.51 9.98
N TRP A 117 9.26 -0.68 9.38
CA TRP A 117 9.93 -0.98 8.11
C TRP A 117 9.39 -0.14 6.96
N SER A 118 8.08 -0.08 6.79
CA SER A 118 7.43 0.78 5.78
C SER A 118 7.70 2.26 6.04
N ALA A 119 7.78 2.69 7.30
CA ALA A 119 8.19 4.04 7.68
C ALA A 119 9.64 4.34 7.27
N TYR A 120 10.57 3.43 7.54
CA TYR A 120 11.97 3.53 7.17
C TYR A 120 12.16 3.61 5.65
N VAL A 121 11.56 2.68 4.90
CA VAL A 121 11.64 2.66 3.42
C VAL A 121 11.04 3.93 2.83
N LYS A 122 9.93 4.43 3.36
CA LYS A 122 9.33 5.68 2.89
C LYS A 122 10.29 6.86 3.11
N ALA A 123 10.92 6.93 4.27
CA ALA A 123 11.87 7.99 4.60
C ALA A 123 13.12 7.95 3.72
N SER A 124 13.60 6.75 3.34
CA SER A 124 14.81 6.61 2.51
C SER A 124 14.65 7.14 1.08
N LEU A 125 13.42 7.32 0.59
CA LEU A 125 13.15 7.84 -0.75
C LEU A 125 13.66 9.28 -0.99
N ALA A 126 13.92 10.04 0.08
CA ALA A 126 14.49 11.38 -0.02
C ALA A 126 16.01 11.39 -0.22
N ASN A 127 16.68 10.25 -0.03
CA ASN A 127 18.14 10.11 -0.10
C ASN A 127 18.57 9.49 -1.44
N ASP A 128 19.89 9.37 -1.65
CA ASP A 128 20.42 8.64 -2.81
C ASP A 128 20.05 7.14 -2.70
N PRO A 129 19.45 6.52 -3.74
CA PRO A 129 19.04 5.11 -3.68
C PRO A 129 20.18 4.13 -3.37
N SER A 130 21.43 4.47 -3.70
CA SER A 130 22.58 3.63 -3.39
C SER A 130 22.78 3.44 -1.88
N GLU A 131 22.42 4.43 -1.05
CA GLU A 131 22.50 4.33 0.41
C GLU A 131 21.57 3.24 0.95
N PHE A 132 20.35 3.15 0.41
CA PHE A 132 19.39 2.12 0.78
C PHE A 132 19.89 0.73 0.37
N PHE A 133 20.27 0.54 -0.90
CA PHE A 133 20.67 -0.78 -1.38
C PHE A 133 21.97 -1.29 -0.77
N VAL A 134 22.90 -0.41 -0.38
CA VAL A 134 24.09 -0.80 0.38
C VAL A 134 23.73 -1.25 1.80
N ALA A 135 22.78 -0.57 2.46
CA ALA A 135 22.32 -0.93 3.79
C ALA A 135 21.54 -2.26 3.83
N THR A 136 20.81 -2.58 2.75
CA THR A 136 19.96 -3.78 2.67
C THR A 136 20.59 -4.98 1.96
N ALA A 137 21.77 -4.83 1.36
CA ALA A 137 22.51 -5.92 0.71
C ALA A 137 23.36 -6.77 1.68
N ARG A 138 23.19 -6.58 2.99
CA ARG A 138 23.83 -7.34 4.07
C ARG A 138 22.81 -8.23 4.76
#